data_AF-A0A7W0WTW2-F1
#
_entry.id   AF-A0A7W0WTW2-F1
#
_cell.length_a   1.000
_cell.length_b   1.000
_cell.length_c   1.000
_cell.angle_alpha   90.00
_cell.angle_beta   90.00
_cell.angle_gamma   90.00
#
_symmetry.space_group_name_H-M   'P 1'
#
loop_
_entity.id
_entity.type
_entity.pdbx_description
1 polymer ?
#
loop_
_entity_poly.entity_id
_entity_poly.type
_entity_poly.pdbx_seq_one_letter_code
_entity_poly.pdbx_strand_id
1 'polypeptide(L)'
;MKGRWIIVALALAAACAFAFSVQLGRWWAIGDVEIGPYGSRHCFGVGPCKMADLDWVGGGDRWMRLGMATWAGGLVATFMLVVMSARLAANKVPKLVAKSVLVAIATASLAGTVFVATFPGLQGASLARGAWLFAIGVVLALVAAIRVLRSNPAARG
;
A
#
# COMPACT_ATOMS: atom_id res chain seq x y z
N MET A 1 -22.31 -15.70 6.67
CA MET A 1 -22.30 -14.42 5.94
C MET A 1 -22.21 -14.74 4.46
N LYS A 2 -23.29 -14.52 3.70
CA LYS A 2 -23.27 -14.68 2.23
C LYS A 2 -22.18 -13.73 1.67
N GLY A 3 -21.27 -14.25 0.84
CA GLY A 3 -20.18 -13.47 0.26
C GLY A 3 -18.92 -13.27 1.13
N ARG A 4 -18.71 -14.02 2.23
CA ARG A 4 -17.47 -13.90 3.03
C ARG A 4 -16.19 -14.07 2.22
N TRP A 5 -16.21 -15.00 1.28
CA TRP A 5 -15.04 -15.34 0.46
C TRP A 5 -14.68 -14.22 -0.51
N ILE A 6 -15.68 -13.43 -0.95
CA ILE A 6 -15.45 -12.22 -1.75
C ILE A 6 -14.71 -11.19 -0.90
N ILE A 7 -15.12 -10.96 0.35
CA ILE A 7 -14.43 -10.01 1.24
C ILE A 7 -12.99 -10.48 1.54
N VAL A 8 -12.80 -11.78 1.78
CA VAL A 8 -11.47 -12.37 1.97
C VAL A 8 -10.60 -12.15 0.73
N ALA A 9 -11.11 -12.45 -0.46
CA ALA A 9 -10.39 -12.24 -1.72
C ALA A 9 -10.03 -10.76 -1.94
N LEU A 10 -10.96 -9.83 -1.68
CA LEU A 10 -10.70 -8.39 -1.77
C LEU A 10 -9.63 -7.94 -0.77
N ALA A 11 -9.69 -8.41 0.48
CA ALA A 11 -8.71 -8.08 1.50
C ALA A 11 -7.31 -8.59 1.15
N LEU A 12 -7.20 -9.81 0.63
CA LEU A 12 -5.93 -10.39 0.19
C LEU A 12 -5.40 -9.70 -1.06
N ALA A 13 -6.25 -9.42 -2.04
CA ALA A 13 -5.86 -8.66 -3.24
C ALA A 13 -5.33 -7.27 -2.86
N ALA A 14 -5.99 -6.58 -1.93
CA ALA A 14 -5.52 -5.31 -1.40
C ALA A 14 -4.18 -5.44 -0.66
N ALA A 15 -4.02 -6.46 0.18
CA ALA A 15 -2.77 -6.72 0.89
C ALA A 15 -1.60 -6.96 -0.08
N CYS A 16 -1.80 -7.78 -1.11
CA CYS A 16 -0.81 -7.99 -2.16
C CYS A 16 -0.50 -6.70 -2.92
N ALA A 17 -1.52 -5.90 -3.24
CA ALA A 17 -1.34 -4.62 -3.93
C ALA A 17 -0.50 -3.64 -3.09
N PHE A 18 -0.78 -3.50 -1.79
CA PHE A 18 0.04 -2.69 -0.89
C PHE A 18 1.46 -3.23 -0.76
N ALA A 19 1.63 -4.53 -0.48
CA ALA A 19 2.94 -5.15 -0.33
C ALA A 19 3.81 -4.95 -1.57
N PHE A 20 3.29 -5.26 -2.75
CA PHE A 20 4.02 -5.04 -4.00
C PHE A 20 4.24 -3.56 -4.30
N SER A 21 3.28 -2.69 -4.01
CA SER A 21 3.42 -1.25 -4.21
C SER A 21 4.52 -0.63 -3.33
N VAL A 22 4.63 -1.01 -2.06
CA VAL A 22 5.60 -0.36 -1.16
C VAL A 22 6.95 -1.07 -1.12
N GLN A 23 7.01 -2.39 -1.30
CA GLN A 23 8.28 -3.14 -1.27
C GLN A 23 8.96 -3.26 -2.64
N LEU A 24 8.16 -3.43 -3.70
CA LEU A 24 8.66 -3.65 -5.07
C LEU A 24 8.27 -2.51 -6.01
N GLY A 25 7.44 -1.58 -5.55
CA GLY A 25 6.75 -0.66 -6.42
C GLY A 25 7.66 0.47 -6.86
N ARG A 26 7.84 0.50 -8.16
CA ARG A 26 8.32 1.62 -8.95
C ARG A 26 7.20 2.64 -8.96
N TRP A 27 7.25 3.65 -8.11
CA TRP A 27 6.27 4.73 -8.11
C TRP A 27 6.60 5.73 -9.21
N TRP A 28 7.89 5.95 -9.45
CA TRP A 28 8.39 6.65 -10.61
C TRP A 28 9.44 5.83 -11.36
N ALA A 29 9.58 6.11 -12.64
CA ALA A 29 10.65 5.62 -13.49
C ALA A 29 11.29 6.77 -14.27
N ILE A 30 12.63 6.78 -14.33
CA ILE A 30 13.45 7.73 -15.10
C ILE A 30 14.54 6.90 -15.78
N GLY A 31 14.44 6.66 -17.09
CA GLY A 31 15.35 5.73 -17.77
C GLY A 31 15.37 4.36 -17.07
N ASP A 32 16.55 3.91 -16.65
CA ASP A 32 16.76 2.65 -15.92
C ASP A 32 16.66 2.77 -14.38
N VAL A 33 16.18 3.91 -13.89
CA VAL A 33 16.05 4.20 -12.46
C VAL A 33 14.61 4.11 -12.03
N GLU A 34 14.40 3.35 -10.95
CA GLU A 34 13.10 3.15 -10.34
C GLU A 34 13.10 3.78 -8.98
N ILE A 35 12.13 4.64 -8.70
CA ILE A 35 12.03 5.34 -7.42
C ILE A 35 10.73 4.88 -6.74
N GLY A 36 10.84 4.48 -5.49
CA GLY A 36 9.71 4.05 -4.67
C GLY A 36 9.79 4.59 -3.24
N PRO A 37 8.78 4.29 -2.41
CA PRO A 37 8.69 4.80 -1.03
C PRO A 37 9.82 4.31 -0.13
N TYR A 38 10.34 3.11 -0.37
CA TYR A 38 11.44 2.53 0.39
C TYR A 38 12.82 3.03 -0.03
N GLY A 39 12.97 3.45 -1.28
CA GLY A 39 14.28 3.67 -1.88
C GLY A 39 14.23 3.76 -3.39
N SER A 40 15.40 3.89 -4.00
CA SER A 40 15.55 3.82 -5.45
C SER A 40 16.32 2.55 -5.86
N ARG A 41 16.11 2.12 -7.09
CA ARG A 41 16.86 1.02 -7.71
C ARG A 41 17.40 1.48 -9.05
N HIS A 42 18.68 1.25 -9.25
CA HIS A 42 19.38 1.49 -10.51
C HIS A 42 19.71 0.15 -11.14
N CYS A 43 19.18 -0.11 -12.34
CA CYS A 43 19.50 -1.32 -13.10
C CYS A 43 20.48 -0.95 -14.22
N PHE A 44 21.76 -1.28 -14.07
CA PHE A 44 22.75 -1.05 -15.13
C PHE A 44 22.64 -2.16 -16.19
N GLY A 45 21.67 -2.05 -17.10
CA GLY A 45 21.50 -2.95 -18.25
C GLY A 45 21.52 -4.44 -17.88
N VAL A 46 22.68 -5.08 -18.04
CA VAL A 46 22.90 -6.54 -17.91
C VAL A 46 23.32 -7.00 -16.49
N GLY A 47 23.47 -6.06 -15.54
CA GLY A 47 23.89 -6.34 -14.16
C GLY A 47 22.73 -6.40 -13.15
N PRO A 48 22.96 -6.93 -11.93
CA PRO A 48 21.96 -6.92 -10.87
C PRO A 48 21.62 -5.48 -10.47
N CYS A 49 20.33 -5.19 -10.34
CA CYS A 49 19.86 -3.87 -9.90
C CYS A 49 20.39 -3.59 -8.49
N LYS A 50 21.06 -2.44 -8.32
CA LYS A 50 21.56 -1.99 -7.01
C LYS A 50 20.53 -1.09 -6.35
N MET A 51 20.32 -1.26 -5.05
CA MET A 51 19.57 -0.27 -4.27
C MET A 51 20.43 0.98 -4.11
N ALA A 52 19.81 2.13 -4.27
CA ALA A 52 20.39 3.42 -3.99
C ALA A 52 19.45 4.19 -3.05
N ASP A 53 20.03 4.94 -2.12
CA ASP A 53 19.27 5.79 -1.20
C ASP A 53 18.52 6.88 -1.95
N LEU A 54 17.56 7.54 -1.31
CA LEU A 54 16.74 8.57 -1.94
C LEU A 54 17.46 9.92 -2.06
N ASP A 55 18.62 10.09 -1.42
CA ASP A 55 19.36 11.34 -1.30
C ASP A 55 19.74 11.94 -2.66
N TRP A 56 20.03 11.10 -3.66
CA TRP A 56 20.41 11.56 -5.00
C TRP A 56 19.25 12.18 -5.78
N VAL A 57 18.00 11.89 -5.40
CA VAL A 57 16.79 12.42 -6.05
C VAL A 57 16.63 13.93 -5.79
N GLY A 58 17.43 14.50 -4.88
CA GLY A 58 17.36 15.91 -4.51
C GLY A 58 16.12 16.25 -3.68
N GLY A 59 15.43 15.24 -3.14
CA GLY A 59 14.36 15.44 -2.17
C GLY A 59 14.93 15.79 -0.81
N GLY A 60 14.39 16.81 -0.14
CA GLY A 60 14.80 17.13 1.24
C GLY A 60 14.37 16.04 2.25
N ASP A 61 14.93 16.07 3.46
CA ASP A 61 14.66 15.10 4.55
C ASP A 61 13.17 14.81 4.78
N ARG A 62 12.32 15.83 4.63
CA ARG A 62 10.88 15.71 4.78
C ARG A 62 10.28 14.74 3.75
N TRP A 63 10.73 14.78 2.51
CA TRP A 63 10.25 13.91 1.44
C TRP A 63 10.67 12.46 1.69
N MET A 64 11.92 12.23 2.10
CA MET A 64 12.39 10.89 2.49
C MET A 64 11.61 10.30 3.66
N ARG A 65 11.34 11.11 4.70
CA ARG A 65 10.52 10.70 5.85
C ARG A 65 9.10 10.33 5.43
N LEU A 66 8.52 11.05 4.47
CA LEU A 66 7.21 10.72 3.90
C LEU A 66 7.24 9.44 3.07
N GLY A 67 8.32 9.17 2.33
CA GLY A 67 8.53 7.89 1.66
C GLY A 67 8.54 6.73 2.66
N MET A 68 9.35 6.84 3.71
CA MET A 68 9.42 5.85 4.78
C MET A 68 8.11 5.68 5.54
N ALA A 69 7.37 6.78 5.79
CA ALA A 69 6.05 6.73 6.40
C ALA A 69 5.03 6.03 5.50
N THR A 70 5.05 6.29 4.19
CA THR A 70 4.24 5.60 3.18
C THR A 70 4.56 4.10 3.16
N TRP A 71 5.85 3.76 3.21
CA TRP A 71 6.31 2.38 3.24
C TRP A 71 5.82 1.63 4.49
N ALA A 72 6.11 2.18 5.68
CA ALA A 72 5.70 1.60 6.95
C ALA A 72 4.16 1.50 7.06
N GLY A 73 3.46 2.57 6.67
CA GLY A 73 1.99 2.60 6.64
C GLY A 73 1.40 1.53 5.72
N GLY A 74 1.97 1.34 4.52
CA GLY A 74 1.56 0.29 3.60
C GLY A 74 1.77 -1.12 4.15
N LEU A 75 2.88 -1.37 4.86
CA LEU A 75 3.13 -2.66 5.52
C LEU A 75 2.17 -2.91 6.69
N VAL A 76 1.88 -1.89 7.50
CA VAL A 76 0.88 -1.99 8.57
C VAL A 76 -0.50 -2.27 7.99
N ALA A 77 -0.90 -1.58 6.92
CA ALA A 77 -2.16 -1.84 6.22
C ALA A 77 -2.21 -3.28 5.68
N THR A 78 -1.13 -3.76 5.06
CA THR A 78 -0.98 -5.14 4.58
C THR A 78 -1.19 -6.14 5.71
N PHE A 79 -0.49 -5.99 6.82
CA PHE A 79 -0.62 -6.88 7.97
C PHE A 79 -2.06 -6.90 8.51
N MET A 80 -2.68 -5.74 8.69
CA MET A 80 -4.05 -5.65 9.20
C MET A 80 -5.07 -6.28 8.25
N LEU A 81 -4.88 -6.16 6.93
CA LEU A 81 -5.71 -6.82 5.92
C LEU A 81 -5.58 -8.35 5.97
N VAL A 82 -4.35 -8.86 6.16
CA VAL A 82 -4.10 -10.30 6.36
C VAL A 82 -4.80 -10.78 7.63
N VAL A 83 -4.65 -10.09 8.75
CA VAL A 83 -5.33 -10.42 10.01
C VAL A 83 -6.85 -10.41 9.84
N MET A 84 -7.40 -9.41 9.13
CA MET A 84 -8.84 -9.32 8.84
C MET A 84 -9.31 -10.54 8.03
N SER A 85 -8.56 -10.91 6.97
CA SER A 85 -8.87 -12.06 6.12
C SER A 85 -8.85 -13.39 6.90
N ALA A 86 -7.84 -13.61 7.74
CA ALA A 86 -7.74 -14.80 8.59
C ALA A 86 -8.90 -14.92 9.57
N ARG A 87 -9.30 -13.82 10.24
CA ARG A 87 -10.44 -13.83 11.16
C ARG A 87 -11.76 -14.10 10.43
N LEU A 88 -11.96 -13.52 9.24
CA LEU A 88 -13.13 -13.79 8.40
C LEU A 88 -13.18 -15.25 7.93
N ALA A 89 -12.04 -15.84 7.56
CA ALA A 89 -11.93 -17.25 7.22
C ALA A 89 -12.30 -18.15 8.41
N ALA A 90 -11.86 -17.79 9.61
CA ALA A 90 -12.23 -18.43 10.88
C ALA A 90 -13.68 -18.13 11.36
N ASN A 91 -14.54 -17.63 10.48
CA ASN A 91 -15.95 -17.30 10.76
C ASN A 91 -16.21 -16.22 11.81
N LYS A 92 -15.19 -15.51 12.31
CA LYS A 92 -15.32 -14.42 13.29
C LYS A 92 -15.45 -13.09 12.56
N VAL A 93 -16.43 -12.26 12.91
CA VAL A 93 -16.60 -10.91 12.31
C VAL A 93 -15.65 -9.92 13.00
N PRO A 94 -14.56 -9.46 12.35
CA PRO A 94 -13.52 -8.73 13.04
C PRO A 94 -13.75 -7.21 12.96
N LYS A 95 -14.82 -6.70 13.59
CA LYS A 95 -15.19 -5.27 13.52
C LYS A 95 -14.07 -4.34 14.02
N LEU A 96 -13.38 -4.71 15.10
CA LEU A 96 -12.26 -3.92 15.63
C LEU A 96 -11.12 -3.84 14.61
N VAL A 97 -10.73 -4.98 14.03
CA VAL A 97 -9.67 -5.03 13.01
C VAL A 97 -10.08 -4.22 11.79
N ALA A 98 -11.33 -4.29 11.35
CA ALA A 98 -11.82 -3.49 10.22
C ALA A 98 -11.71 -1.97 10.48
N LYS A 99 -11.96 -1.50 11.70
CA LYS A 99 -11.72 -0.09 12.08
C LYS A 99 -10.22 0.24 12.04
N SER A 100 -9.36 -0.63 12.57
CA SER A 100 -7.90 -0.45 12.52
C SER A 100 -7.37 -0.42 11.08
N VAL A 101 -7.92 -1.26 10.19
CA VAL A 101 -7.63 -1.26 8.76
C VAL A 101 -7.96 0.10 8.14
N LEU A 102 -9.12 0.68 8.44
CA LEU A 102 -9.48 2.02 7.94
C LEU A 102 -8.49 3.10 8.37
N VAL A 103 -8.09 3.09 9.65
CA VAL A 103 -7.09 4.05 10.17
C VAL A 103 -5.74 3.85 9.48
N ALA A 104 -5.27 2.60 9.38
CA ALA A 104 -4.00 2.29 8.73
C ALA A 104 -3.99 2.73 7.25
N ILE A 105 -5.05 2.46 6.50
CA ILE A 105 -5.18 2.90 5.10
C ILE A 105 -5.25 4.42 5.02
N ALA A 106 -5.99 5.10 5.89
CA ALA A 106 -6.07 6.55 5.90
C ALA A 106 -4.70 7.19 6.13
N THR A 107 -3.95 6.71 7.13
CA THR A 107 -2.59 7.17 7.41
C THR A 107 -1.64 6.90 6.24
N ALA A 108 -1.66 5.68 5.68
CA ALA A 108 -0.83 5.33 4.53
C ALA A 108 -1.19 6.16 3.29
N SER A 109 -2.48 6.40 3.05
CA SER A 109 -2.97 7.18 1.91
C SER A 109 -2.58 8.65 2.02
N LEU A 110 -2.69 9.24 3.22
CA LEU A 110 -2.26 10.60 3.48
C LEU A 110 -0.75 10.74 3.26
N ALA A 111 0.06 9.86 3.87
CA ALA A 111 1.51 9.86 3.67
C ALA A 111 1.88 9.70 2.18
N GLY A 112 1.27 8.72 1.49
CA GLY A 112 1.49 8.46 0.08
C GLY A 112 1.09 9.62 -0.83
N THR A 113 -0.03 10.28 -0.53
CA THR A 113 -0.50 11.45 -1.30
C THR A 113 0.47 12.62 -1.13
N VAL A 114 0.88 12.93 0.09
CA VAL A 114 1.84 14.01 0.35
C VAL A 114 3.20 13.67 -0.26
N PHE A 115 3.63 12.42 -0.19
CA PHE A 115 4.87 11.94 -0.83
C PHE A 115 4.87 12.15 -2.34
N VAL A 116 3.76 11.85 -3.01
CA VAL A 116 3.61 12.09 -4.45
C VAL A 116 3.53 13.58 -4.78
N ALA A 117 2.77 14.34 -4.00
CA ALA A 117 2.58 15.77 -4.21
C ALA A 117 3.85 16.60 -3.98
N THR A 118 4.76 16.11 -3.11
CA THR A 118 6.04 16.77 -2.79
C THR A 118 7.22 16.18 -3.57
N PHE A 119 6.96 15.41 -4.62
CA PHE A 119 8.00 14.86 -5.49
C PHE A 119 8.83 16.02 -6.11
N PRO A 120 10.18 15.99 -5.99
CA PRO A 120 11.04 17.12 -6.37
C PRO A 120 11.10 17.41 -7.89
N GLY A 121 10.38 16.65 -8.72
CA GLY A 121 10.17 17.00 -10.12
C GLY A 121 11.40 16.77 -11.01
N LEU A 122 11.91 15.55 -11.04
CA LEU A 122 12.99 15.16 -11.96
C LEU A 122 12.49 15.14 -13.41
N GLN A 123 13.25 15.76 -14.32
CA GLN A 123 12.92 15.75 -15.75
C GLN A 123 12.92 14.32 -16.30
N GLY A 124 11.89 13.97 -17.07
CA GLY A 124 11.71 12.62 -17.64
C GLY A 124 11.13 11.58 -16.67
N ALA A 125 10.78 11.97 -15.44
CA ALA A 125 10.10 11.08 -14.50
C ALA A 125 8.65 10.83 -14.91
N SER A 126 8.26 9.56 -14.97
CA SER A 126 6.89 9.13 -15.22
C SER A 126 6.34 8.30 -14.06
N LEU A 127 5.05 8.44 -13.78
CA LEU A 127 4.36 7.61 -12.80
C LEU A 127 4.32 6.16 -13.27
N ALA A 128 4.83 5.26 -12.45
CA ALA A 128 4.93 3.84 -12.75
C ALA A 128 3.92 3.00 -11.96
N ARG A 129 3.94 1.68 -12.18
CA ARG A 129 2.93 0.72 -11.69
C ARG A 129 2.75 0.72 -10.17
N GLY A 130 3.78 1.04 -9.39
CA GLY A 130 3.73 1.03 -7.93
C GLY A 130 2.68 2.00 -7.37
N ALA A 131 2.59 3.21 -7.91
CA ALA A 131 1.60 4.20 -7.49
C ALA A 131 0.17 3.76 -7.83
N TRP A 132 -0.04 3.17 -9.02
CA TRP A 132 -1.33 2.61 -9.41
C TRP A 132 -1.76 1.44 -8.52
N LEU A 133 -0.84 0.52 -8.21
CA LEU A 133 -1.10 -0.58 -7.28
C LEU A 133 -1.47 -0.07 -5.89
N PHE A 134 -0.84 1.02 -5.42
CA PHE A 134 -1.19 1.64 -4.16
C PHE A 134 -2.65 2.14 -4.16
N ALA A 135 -3.02 2.91 -5.18
CA ALA A 135 -4.38 3.46 -5.32
C ALA A 135 -5.44 2.34 -5.39
N ILE A 136 -5.18 1.28 -6.18
CA ILE A 136 -6.06 0.11 -6.25
C ILE A 136 -6.15 -0.58 -4.88
N GLY A 137 -5.03 -0.76 -4.19
CA GLY A 137 -4.97 -1.32 -2.84
C GLY A 137 -5.84 -0.55 -1.85
N VAL A 138 -5.77 0.79 -1.86
CA VAL A 138 -6.62 1.66 -1.04
C VAL A 138 -8.10 1.41 -1.30
N VAL A 139 -8.53 1.43 -2.57
CA VAL A 139 -9.94 1.24 -2.94
C VAL A 139 -10.45 -0.14 -2.51
N LEU A 140 -9.71 -1.20 -2.83
CA LEU A 140 -10.08 -2.58 -2.46
C LEU A 140 -10.17 -2.76 -0.94
N ALA A 141 -9.21 -2.21 -0.21
CA ALA A 141 -9.14 -2.29 1.23
C ALA A 141 -10.30 -1.53 1.92
N LEU A 142 -10.65 -0.35 1.41
CA LEU A 142 -11.83 0.41 1.85
C LEU A 142 -13.12 -0.39 1.65
N VAL A 143 -13.32 -0.95 0.45
CA VAL A 143 -14.50 -1.77 0.15
C VAL A 143 -14.58 -2.98 1.08
N ALA A 144 -13.48 -3.70 1.27
CA ALA A 144 -13.43 -4.85 2.17
C ALA A 144 -13.78 -4.46 3.62
N ALA A 145 -13.14 -3.42 4.17
CA ALA A 145 -13.37 -2.96 5.53
C ALA A 145 -14.81 -2.47 5.77
N ILE A 146 -15.36 -1.67 4.84
CA ILE A 146 -16.75 -1.18 4.93
C ILE A 146 -17.74 -2.35 4.90
N ARG A 147 -17.51 -3.35 4.03
CA ARG A 147 -18.36 -4.55 3.96
C ARG A 147 -18.32 -5.35 5.25
N VAL A 148 -17.16 -5.46 5.92
CA VAL A 148 -17.05 -6.09 7.25
C VAL A 148 -17.81 -5.29 8.30
N LEU A 149 -17.68 -3.96 8.33
CA LEU A 149 -18.34 -3.11 9.31
C LEU A 149 -19.87 -3.12 9.18
N ARG A 150 -20.37 -3.17 7.94
CA ARG A 150 -21.79 -3.29 7.62
C ARG A 150 -22.34 -4.70 7.81
N SER A 151 -21.50 -5.72 7.98
CA SER A 151 -21.97 -7.08 8.23
C SER A 151 -22.62 -7.17 9.62
N ASN A 152 -23.86 -7.65 9.66
CA ASN A 152 -24.62 -7.73 10.90
C ASN A 152 -24.32 -9.07 11.61
N PRO A 153 -23.73 -9.08 12.82
CA PRO A 153 -23.44 -10.31 13.55
C PRO A 153 -24.71 -11.03 14.03
N ALA A 154 -25.79 -10.26 14.23
CA ALA A 154 -27.05 -10.72 14.83
C ALA A 154 -27.83 -11.74 13.99
N ALA A 155 -27.50 -11.94 12.72
CA ALA A 155 -28.11 -12.98 11.88
C ALA A 155 -27.49 -14.38 12.07
N ARG A 156 -26.89 -14.66 13.24
CA ARG A 156 -26.16 -15.91 13.54
C ARG A 156 -26.49 -16.52 14.91
N GLY A 157 -27.56 -16.08 15.56
CA GLY A 157 -28.12 -16.68 16.76
C GLY A 157 -29.63 -16.60 16.66
#